data_AF-A0A2D7FNK9-F1
#
_entry.id   AF-A0A2D7FNK9-F1
#
_cell.length_a   1.000
_cell.length_b   1.000
_cell.length_c   1.000
_cell.angle_alpha   90.00
_cell.angle_beta   90.00
_cell.angle_gamma   90.00
#
_symmetry.space_group_name_H-M   'P 1'
#
loop_
_entity.id
_entity.type
_entity.pdbx_description
1 polymer ?
#
loop_
_entity_poly.entity_id
_entity_poly.type
_entity_poly.pdbx_seq_one_letter_code
_entity_poly.pdbx_strand_id
1 'polypeptide(L)'
;MTDSPSQAEIIDMLHQHVEAGCTDMLADAPINHFDAAPPEAAPAEMRPVEAALEMAAPVAPIAPTQNNIDTTELAASADSLPALRAAMEDFDGCALKKTAKNTVFSDGVEGAKIMLIGEAPGQDEDRQGKPFVGASGQFLDTMLAAIGISRTENLYISNIVPWRPPGNRTPSPDEIALCQPFIARHIALAKPDMLLLVGNISNKTLLATDTGITKLRGQWQRYEADGLSIPALPLLHPAYVLRRPETKADVWADLCSLKKRLAN
;
A
#
# COMPACT_ATOMS: atom_id res chain seq x y z
N MET A 1 49.07 6.52 31.40
CA MET A 1 48.38 5.23 31.37
C MET A 1 46.92 5.51 31.61
N THR A 2 46.14 5.68 30.55
CA THR A 2 44.68 5.81 30.65
C THR A 2 44.14 4.40 30.69
N ASP A 3 43.61 3.98 31.85
CA ASP A 3 42.90 2.71 31.96
C ASP A 3 41.77 2.69 30.93
N SER A 4 41.78 1.67 30.09
CA SER A 4 40.70 1.46 29.13
C SER A 4 39.45 1.02 29.91
N PRO A 5 38.27 1.57 29.60
CA PRO A 5 37.05 1.26 30.34
C PRO A 5 36.76 -0.24 30.28
N SER A 6 36.24 -0.77 31.37
CA SER A 6 35.81 -2.17 31.44
C SER A 6 34.63 -2.41 30.49
N GLN A 7 34.45 -3.67 30.09
CA GLN A 7 33.36 -4.04 29.19
C GLN A 7 31.97 -3.66 29.75
N ALA A 8 31.79 -3.71 31.07
CA ALA A 8 30.54 -3.32 31.72
C ALA A 8 30.27 -1.81 31.57
N GLU A 9 31.29 -0.97 31.73
CA GLU A 9 31.19 0.48 31.57
C GLU A 9 30.90 0.87 30.11
N ILE A 10 31.49 0.16 29.15
CA ILE A 10 31.22 0.37 27.71
C ILE A 10 29.76 0.04 27.38
N ILE A 11 29.23 -1.06 27.91
CA ILE A 11 27.83 -1.47 27.68
C ILE A 11 26.86 -0.45 28.27
N ASP A 12 27.12 0.04 29.47
CA ASP A 12 26.26 1.04 30.13
C ASP A 12 26.24 2.37 29.36
N MET A 13 27.40 2.81 28.88
CA MET A 13 27.51 3.99 28.00
C MET A 13 26.71 3.82 26.70
N LEU A 14 26.73 2.63 26.09
CA LEU A 14 25.95 2.37 24.87
C LEU A 14 24.44 2.40 25.12
N HIS A 15 23.98 1.87 26.25
CA HIS A 15 22.56 1.95 26.63
C HIS A 15 22.08 3.40 26.75
N GLN A 16 22.90 4.25 27.37
CA GLN A 16 22.59 5.68 27.50
C GLN A 16 22.44 6.40 26.14
N HIS A 17 23.20 5.99 25.11
CA HIS A 17 23.08 6.55 23.77
C HIS A 17 21.81 6.08 23.05
N VAL A 18 21.42 4.83 23.26
CA VAL A 18 20.16 4.28 22.72
C VAL A 18 18.95 4.98 23.34
N GLU A 19 18.97 5.21 24.65
CA GLU A 19 17.91 5.95 25.36
C GLU A 19 17.80 7.42 24.90
N ALA A 20 18.93 8.02 24.52
CA ALA A 20 18.99 9.37 23.94
C ALA A 20 18.49 9.43 22.48
N GLY A 21 18.10 8.29 21.87
CA GLY A 21 17.56 8.21 20.52
C GLY A 21 18.62 8.17 19.41
N CYS A 22 19.90 7.94 19.74
CA CYS A 22 20.95 7.73 18.75
C CYS A 22 20.83 6.32 18.16
N THR A 23 20.33 6.22 16.93
CA THR A 23 20.13 4.93 16.24
C THR A 23 21.34 4.48 15.41
N ASP A 24 22.21 5.42 15.01
CA ASP A 24 23.32 5.18 14.12
C ASP A 24 24.53 6.04 14.54
N MET A 25 25.72 5.44 14.64
CA MET A 25 26.98 6.18 14.81
C MET A 25 27.59 6.44 13.44
N LEU A 26 27.41 7.66 12.93
CA LEU A 26 27.91 8.08 11.61
C LEU A 26 29.33 8.66 11.66
N ALA A 27 29.82 9.05 12.84
CA ALA A 27 31.16 9.60 13.04
C ALA A 27 31.64 9.39 14.48
N ASP A 28 32.96 9.37 14.68
CA ASP A 28 33.60 9.13 15.98
C ASP A 28 33.51 10.32 16.95
N ALA A 29 33.11 11.50 16.49
CA ALA A 29 33.01 12.71 17.30
C ALA A 29 31.58 13.29 17.29
N PRO A 30 31.01 13.63 18.46
CA PRO A 30 29.69 14.26 18.53
C PRO A 30 29.73 15.67 17.94
N ILE A 31 28.77 16.00 17.07
CA ILE A 31 28.64 17.33 16.48
C ILE A 31 27.63 18.13 17.30
N ASN A 32 28.09 19.22 17.95
CA ASN A 32 27.20 20.13 18.66
C ASN A 32 26.59 21.17 17.70
N HIS A 33 25.34 20.94 17.30
CA HIS A 33 24.61 21.85 16.41
C HIS A 33 24.10 23.13 17.09
N PHE A 34 24.22 23.27 18.41
CA PHE A 34 23.86 24.49 19.14
C PHE A 34 24.98 25.53 19.21
N ASP A 35 26.23 25.11 18.96
CA ASP A 35 27.41 26.00 18.98
C ASP A 35 27.76 26.56 17.59
N ALA A 36 27.13 26.04 16.53
CA ALA A 36 27.34 26.53 15.18
C ALA A 36 26.49 27.79 14.94
N ALA A 37 27.15 28.93 14.74
CA ALA A 37 26.48 30.09 14.15
C ALA A 37 25.90 29.68 12.78
N PRO A 38 24.65 30.07 12.44
CA PRO A 38 24.14 29.86 11.10
C PRO A 38 25.14 30.43 10.10
N PRO A 39 25.47 29.73 9.01
CA PRO A 39 26.32 30.32 7.99
C PRO A 39 25.66 31.63 7.54
N GLU A 40 26.43 32.72 7.59
CA GLU A 40 26.01 34.01 7.09
C GLU A 40 25.59 33.81 5.64
N ALA A 41 24.30 34.01 5.36
CA ALA A 41 23.74 33.81 4.04
C ALA A 41 24.41 34.80 3.08
N ALA A 42 25.36 34.30 2.29
CA ALA A 42 25.91 35.05 1.18
C ALA A 42 24.74 35.54 0.30
N PRO A 43 24.73 36.80 -0.14
CA PRO A 43 23.64 37.32 -0.95
C PRO A 43 23.51 36.46 -2.21
N ALA A 44 22.33 35.86 -2.38
CA ALA A 44 22.02 35.07 -3.55
C ALA A 44 22.02 36.00 -4.78
N GLU A 45 23.10 35.96 -5.56
CA GLU A 45 23.09 36.52 -6.91
C GLU A 45 22.04 35.76 -7.73
N MET A 46 20.92 36.42 -8.01
CA MET A 46 19.89 35.92 -8.92
C MET A 46 20.46 35.91 -10.34
N ARG A 47 21.04 34.78 -10.75
CA ARG A 47 21.30 34.50 -12.17
C ARG A 47 19.97 34.17 -12.85
N PRO A 48 19.70 34.68 -14.07
CA PRO A 48 18.50 34.32 -14.80
C PRO A 48 18.45 32.81 -15.02
N VAL A 49 17.36 32.16 -14.61
CA VAL A 49 17.10 30.74 -14.90
C VAL A 49 16.57 30.65 -16.33
N GLU A 50 17.46 30.88 -17.30
CA GLU A 50 17.25 30.45 -18.68
C GLU A 50 18.19 29.27 -18.97
N ALA A 51 17.55 28.14 -19.29
CA ALA A 51 18.11 26.96 -19.92
C ALA A 51 19.29 26.26 -19.22
N ALA A 52 18.96 25.39 -18.24
CA ALA A 52 19.77 24.20 -17.92
C ALA A 52 18.90 23.13 -17.24
N LEU A 53 17.86 22.65 -17.95
CA LEU A 53 17.38 21.29 -17.80
C LEU A 53 18.40 20.39 -18.51
N GLU A 54 19.49 20.02 -17.83
CA GLU A 54 20.42 18.99 -18.34
C GLU A 54 20.54 17.83 -17.34
N MET A 55 19.68 16.85 -17.61
CA MET A 55 19.99 15.41 -17.67
C MET A 55 20.58 14.76 -16.40
N ALA A 56 19.68 14.44 -15.46
CA ALA A 56 19.78 13.16 -14.77
C ALA A 56 19.76 12.05 -15.84
N ALA A 57 20.78 11.18 -15.84
CA ALA A 57 20.88 10.06 -16.76
C ALA A 57 19.57 9.25 -16.76
N PRO A 58 18.98 8.95 -17.93
CA PRO A 58 17.75 8.19 -17.98
C PRO A 58 18.07 6.79 -17.46
N VAL A 59 17.49 6.41 -16.32
CA VAL A 59 17.22 5.00 -16.06
C VAL A 59 16.38 4.57 -17.25
N ALA A 60 16.95 3.70 -18.09
CA ALA A 60 16.31 3.28 -19.33
C ALA A 60 14.85 2.90 -19.01
N PRO A 61 13.86 3.45 -19.74
CA PRO A 61 12.50 2.98 -19.59
C PRO A 61 12.54 1.47 -19.78
N ILE A 62 12.11 0.72 -18.77
CA ILE A 62 11.82 -0.69 -18.96
C ILE A 62 10.78 -0.68 -20.07
N ALA A 63 11.20 -1.06 -21.28
CA ALA A 63 10.33 -1.08 -22.43
C ALA A 63 9.05 -1.84 -22.02
N PRO A 64 7.85 -1.37 -22.39
CA PRO A 64 6.67 -2.19 -22.22
C PRO A 64 6.98 -3.50 -22.93
N THR A 65 7.16 -4.58 -22.18
CA THR A 65 7.20 -5.91 -22.76
C THR A 65 5.82 -6.08 -23.38
N GLN A 66 5.74 -5.84 -24.70
CA GLN A 66 4.64 -6.25 -25.55
C GLN A 66 4.64 -7.79 -25.61
N ASN A 67 4.50 -8.43 -24.46
CA ASN A 67 3.94 -9.76 -24.42
C ASN A 67 2.45 -9.49 -24.55
N ASN A 68 1.93 -9.72 -25.75
CA ASN A 68 0.52 -9.64 -26.11
C ASN A 68 -0.27 -10.77 -25.43
N ILE A 69 -0.04 -10.96 -24.12
CA ILE A 69 -0.78 -11.89 -23.27
C ILE A 69 -2.02 -11.14 -22.87
N ASP A 70 -3.16 -11.59 -23.37
CA ASP A 70 -4.44 -11.07 -22.96
C ASP A 70 -4.69 -11.49 -21.51
N THR A 71 -4.47 -10.55 -20.57
CA THR A 71 -4.73 -10.78 -19.15
C THR A 71 -6.21 -11.08 -18.89
N THR A 72 -7.09 -10.67 -19.81
CA THR A 72 -8.53 -11.00 -19.79
C THR A 72 -8.74 -12.48 -20.03
N GLU A 73 -8.14 -13.06 -21.07
CA GLU A 73 -8.25 -14.50 -21.35
C GLU A 73 -7.63 -15.33 -20.22
N LEU A 74 -6.45 -14.93 -19.75
CA LEU A 74 -5.77 -15.63 -18.67
C LEU A 74 -6.59 -15.62 -17.37
N ALA A 75 -7.15 -14.46 -16.99
CA ALA A 75 -8.03 -14.36 -15.83
C ALA A 75 -9.33 -15.15 -16.03
N ALA A 76 -9.96 -15.05 -17.21
CA ALA A 76 -11.18 -15.78 -17.52
C ALA A 76 -11.02 -17.31 -17.44
N SER A 77 -9.83 -17.82 -17.79
CA SER A 77 -9.54 -19.26 -17.77
C SER A 77 -9.45 -19.86 -16.36
N ALA A 78 -9.23 -19.05 -15.33
CA ALA A 78 -9.14 -19.51 -13.94
C ALA A 78 -10.54 -19.74 -13.35
N ASP A 79 -10.87 -20.98 -13.00
CA ASP A 79 -12.18 -21.38 -12.47
C ASP A 79 -12.30 -21.32 -10.93
N SER A 80 -11.19 -21.07 -10.24
CA SER A 80 -11.07 -21.13 -8.78
C SER A 80 -9.98 -20.19 -8.28
N LEU A 81 -10.04 -19.79 -7.00
CA LEU A 81 -9.02 -18.91 -6.39
C LEU A 81 -7.59 -19.50 -6.50
N PRO A 82 -7.36 -20.81 -6.28
CA PRO A 82 -6.04 -21.40 -6.49
C PRO A 82 -5.58 -21.35 -7.95
N ALA A 83 -6.48 -21.58 -8.91
CA ALA A 83 -6.16 -21.47 -10.34
C ALA A 83 -5.81 -20.03 -10.73
N LEU A 84 -6.54 -19.05 -10.19
CA LEU A 84 -6.24 -17.63 -10.43
C LEU A 84 -4.89 -17.24 -9.83
N ARG A 85 -4.61 -17.72 -8.61
CA ARG A 85 -3.30 -17.51 -7.97
C ARG A 85 -2.16 -18.07 -8.81
N ALA A 86 -2.28 -19.32 -9.28
CA ALA A 86 -1.28 -19.94 -10.14
C ALA A 86 -1.08 -19.15 -11.44
N ALA A 87 -2.17 -18.76 -12.09
CA ALA A 87 -2.11 -17.94 -13.31
C ALA A 87 -1.38 -16.60 -13.09
N MET A 88 -1.58 -15.95 -11.94
CA MET A 88 -0.87 -14.72 -11.59
C MET A 88 0.60 -14.99 -11.24
N GLU A 89 0.92 -16.08 -10.52
CA GLU A 89 2.29 -16.49 -10.20
C GLU A 89 3.09 -16.87 -11.45
N ASP A 90 2.44 -17.39 -12.50
CA ASP A 90 3.05 -17.73 -13.79
C ASP A 90 3.05 -16.56 -14.80
N PHE A 91 2.30 -15.49 -14.55
CA PHE A 91 2.19 -14.37 -15.48
C PHE A 91 3.45 -13.49 -15.52
N ASP A 92 4.18 -13.46 -16.64
CA ASP A 92 5.42 -12.69 -16.79
C ASP A 92 5.25 -11.36 -17.56
N GLY A 93 4.01 -10.96 -17.84
CA GLY A 93 3.73 -9.74 -18.61
C GLY A 93 3.87 -8.43 -17.82
N CYS A 94 3.95 -8.47 -16.49
CA CYS A 94 4.07 -7.27 -15.65
C CYS A 94 5.52 -7.01 -15.21
N ALA A 95 6.03 -5.80 -15.49
CA ALA A 95 7.36 -5.39 -15.05
C ALA A 95 7.50 -5.39 -13.51
N LEU A 96 6.41 -5.14 -12.77
CA LEU A 96 6.42 -5.13 -11.31
C LEU A 96 6.79 -6.49 -10.71
N LYS A 97 6.40 -7.59 -11.36
CA LYS A 97 6.73 -8.95 -10.91
C LYS A 97 8.24 -9.20 -10.90
N LYS A 98 8.98 -8.59 -11.84
CA LYS A 98 10.45 -8.72 -11.91
C LYS A 98 11.16 -8.05 -10.74
N THR A 99 10.51 -7.08 -10.09
CA THR A 99 11.06 -6.32 -8.96
C THR A 99 10.50 -6.72 -7.61
N ALA A 100 9.32 -7.34 -7.58
CA ALA A 100 8.69 -7.83 -6.36
C ALA A 100 9.33 -9.14 -5.90
N LYS A 101 9.38 -9.37 -4.59
CA LYS A 101 9.86 -10.62 -4.00
C LYS A 101 8.78 -11.69 -4.01
N ASN A 102 7.53 -11.31 -3.74
CA ASN A 102 6.40 -12.24 -3.70
C ASN A 102 5.20 -11.68 -4.46
N THR A 103 4.37 -12.59 -4.99
CA THR A 103 3.01 -12.26 -5.42
C THR A 103 2.12 -12.18 -4.19
N VAL A 104 1.59 -10.99 -3.89
CA VAL A 104 0.69 -10.76 -2.77
C VAL A 104 -0.75 -10.94 -3.24
N PHE A 105 -1.18 -12.20 -3.25
CA PHE A 105 -2.48 -12.58 -3.81
C PHE A 105 -3.65 -12.20 -2.89
N SER A 106 -3.69 -12.75 -1.68
CA SER A 106 -4.75 -12.47 -0.70
C SER A 106 -4.35 -12.85 0.72
N ASP A 107 -5.14 -12.40 1.69
CA ASP A 107 -5.15 -12.90 3.07
C ASP A 107 -6.59 -12.96 3.59
N GLY A 108 -6.79 -13.69 4.68
CA GLY A 108 -8.06 -13.82 5.37
C GLY A 108 -8.90 -15.03 4.94
N VAL A 109 -10.21 -14.97 5.15
CA VAL A 109 -11.13 -16.11 5.00
C VAL A 109 -11.74 -16.17 3.60
N GLU A 110 -11.49 -17.26 2.87
CA GLU A 110 -12.14 -17.51 1.58
C GLU A 110 -13.67 -17.63 1.76
N GLY A 111 -14.43 -16.96 0.91
CA GLY A 111 -15.90 -16.89 1.02
C GLY A 111 -16.41 -15.96 2.12
N ALA A 112 -15.55 -15.10 2.69
CA ALA A 112 -16.00 -14.05 3.59
C ALA A 112 -16.99 -13.10 2.90
N LYS A 113 -17.98 -12.62 3.68
CA LYS A 113 -18.99 -11.66 3.20
C LYS A 113 -18.40 -10.32 2.76
N ILE A 114 -17.23 -9.96 3.30
CA ILE A 114 -16.58 -8.68 3.05
C ILE A 114 -15.24 -8.95 2.38
N MET A 115 -15.04 -8.37 1.21
CA MET A 115 -13.74 -8.31 0.56
C MET A 115 -13.21 -6.89 0.58
N LEU A 116 -12.02 -6.72 1.18
CA LEU A 116 -11.28 -5.48 1.22
C LEU A 116 -10.28 -5.42 0.07
N ILE A 117 -10.26 -4.29 -0.64
CA ILE A 117 -9.36 -4.10 -1.78
C ILE A 117 -8.54 -2.81 -1.61
N GLY A 118 -7.23 -2.98 -1.51
CA GLY A 118 -6.25 -1.90 -1.46
C GLY A 118 -5.63 -1.56 -2.81
N GLU A 119 -4.60 -0.72 -2.78
CA GLU A 119 -3.87 -0.25 -3.97
C GLU A 119 -2.84 -1.27 -4.45
N ALA A 120 -1.75 -1.43 -3.70
CA ALA A 120 -0.63 -2.29 -4.02
C ALA A 120 0.14 -2.65 -2.72
N PRO A 121 0.93 -3.73 -2.72
CA PRO A 121 1.79 -4.11 -1.61
C PRO A 121 2.85 -3.06 -1.26
N GLY A 122 3.10 -2.90 0.03
CA GLY A 122 4.30 -2.24 0.55
C GLY A 122 5.45 -3.22 0.74
N GLN A 123 6.50 -2.76 1.43
CA GLN A 123 7.71 -3.56 1.67
C GLN A 123 7.45 -4.79 2.54
N ASP A 124 6.65 -4.66 3.59
CA ASP A 124 6.37 -5.77 4.50
C ASP A 124 5.46 -6.80 3.83
N GLU A 125 4.47 -6.33 3.05
CA GLU A 125 3.58 -7.17 2.28
C GLU A 125 4.35 -7.98 1.24
N ASP A 126 5.23 -7.33 0.48
CA ASP A 126 6.10 -7.99 -0.49
C ASP A 126 7.05 -8.99 0.17
N ARG A 127 7.56 -8.69 1.36
CA ARG A 127 8.43 -9.62 2.08
C ARG A 127 7.68 -10.87 2.56
N GLN A 128 6.44 -10.72 3.00
CA GLN A 128 5.64 -11.79 3.62
C GLN A 128 4.67 -12.49 2.65
N GLY A 129 4.44 -11.94 1.47
CA GLY A 129 3.47 -12.46 0.51
C GLY A 129 2.00 -12.27 0.92
N LYS A 130 1.71 -11.36 1.86
CA LYS A 130 0.37 -11.14 2.43
C LYS A 130 -0.02 -9.65 2.41
N PRO A 131 -1.24 -9.29 2.03
CA PRO A 131 -1.69 -7.90 2.01
C PRO A 131 -1.89 -7.31 3.41
N PHE A 132 -1.63 -6.00 3.53
CA PHE A 132 -1.86 -5.21 4.74
C PHE A 132 -1.25 -5.82 6.01
N VAL A 133 0.05 -6.17 6.01
CA VAL A 133 0.75 -6.72 7.20
C VAL A 133 1.69 -5.70 7.86
N GLY A 134 2.05 -4.62 7.16
CA GLY A 134 2.84 -3.52 7.71
C GLY A 134 2.03 -2.61 8.64
N ALA A 135 2.64 -1.51 9.08
CA ALA A 135 2.04 -0.58 10.05
C ALA A 135 0.65 -0.07 9.66
N SER A 136 0.45 0.23 8.37
CA SER A 136 -0.86 0.69 7.87
C SER A 136 -1.93 -0.41 7.92
N GLY A 137 -1.52 -1.67 7.72
CA GLY A 137 -2.40 -2.84 7.82
C GLY A 137 -2.75 -3.19 9.26
N GLN A 138 -1.80 -3.09 10.19
CA GLN A 138 -2.07 -3.28 11.62
C GLN A 138 -3.05 -2.23 12.16
N PHE A 139 -2.92 -0.98 11.69
CA PHE A 139 -3.88 0.07 12.03
C PHE A 139 -5.28 -0.22 11.44
N LEU A 140 -5.34 -0.73 10.20
CA LEU A 140 -6.60 -1.18 9.58
C LEU A 140 -7.26 -2.30 10.39
N ASP A 141 -6.51 -3.32 10.80
CA ASP A 141 -7.00 -4.41 11.64
C ASP A 141 -7.59 -3.88 12.95
N THR A 142 -6.89 -2.94 13.59
CA THR A 142 -7.37 -2.31 14.84
C THR A 142 -8.72 -1.61 14.64
N MET A 143 -8.90 -0.89 13.53
CA MET A 143 -10.14 -0.20 13.23
C MET A 143 -11.28 -1.17 12.90
N LEU A 144 -11.01 -2.23 12.14
CA LEU A 144 -12.01 -3.24 11.77
C LEU A 144 -12.43 -4.11 12.96
N ALA A 145 -11.49 -4.46 13.85
CA ALA A 145 -11.78 -5.21 15.06
C ALA A 145 -12.79 -4.48 15.96
N ALA A 146 -12.74 -3.14 16.02
CA ALA A 146 -13.68 -2.34 16.79
C ALA A 146 -15.15 -2.46 16.32
N ILE A 147 -15.38 -2.94 15.10
CA ILE A 147 -16.72 -3.23 14.55
C ILE A 147 -17.01 -4.72 14.40
N GLY A 148 -16.14 -5.60 14.93
CA GLY A 148 -16.30 -7.05 14.90
C GLY A 148 -15.88 -7.70 13.58
N ILE A 149 -15.02 -7.03 12.80
CA ILE A 149 -14.45 -7.57 11.56
C ILE A 149 -13.00 -7.98 11.81
N SER A 150 -12.65 -9.20 11.42
CA SER A 150 -11.29 -9.74 11.52
C SER A 150 -10.94 -10.56 10.28
N ARG A 151 -9.71 -10.41 9.81
CA ARG A 151 -9.15 -11.25 8.74
C ARG A 151 -9.12 -12.74 9.08
N THR A 152 -9.12 -13.11 10.36
CA THR A 152 -9.14 -14.53 10.78
C THR A 152 -10.53 -15.15 10.77
N GLU A 153 -11.59 -14.36 10.64
CA GLU A 153 -12.97 -14.84 10.87
C GLU A 153 -13.90 -14.52 9.71
N ASN A 154 -13.91 -13.27 9.21
CA ASN A 154 -15.01 -12.79 8.37
C ASN A 154 -14.59 -11.72 7.34
N LEU A 155 -13.29 -11.61 7.07
CA LEU A 155 -12.75 -10.66 6.09
C LEU A 155 -11.80 -11.36 5.12
N TYR A 156 -11.94 -11.03 3.84
CA TYR A 156 -11.02 -11.39 2.78
C TYR A 156 -10.33 -10.14 2.26
N ILE A 157 -9.03 -10.20 1.97
CA ILE A 157 -8.22 -9.01 1.65
C ILE A 157 -7.41 -9.26 0.38
N SER A 158 -7.41 -8.30 -0.53
CA SER A 158 -6.52 -8.27 -1.71
C SER A 158 -6.19 -6.82 -2.12
N ASN A 159 -5.49 -6.63 -3.25
CA ASN A 159 -5.11 -5.35 -3.83
C ASN A 159 -5.41 -5.34 -5.33
N ILE A 160 -5.58 -4.15 -5.91
CA ILE A 160 -5.69 -3.99 -7.37
C ILE A 160 -4.46 -4.54 -8.08
N VAL A 161 -3.28 -4.20 -7.58
CA VAL A 161 -1.99 -4.67 -8.10
C VAL A 161 -1.39 -5.63 -7.09
N PRO A 162 -1.04 -6.87 -7.45
CA PRO A 162 -0.55 -7.89 -6.51
C PRO A 162 0.97 -7.83 -6.27
N TRP A 163 1.70 -6.96 -6.97
CA TRP A 163 3.15 -6.81 -6.86
C TRP A 163 3.53 -5.42 -6.39
N ARG A 164 4.57 -5.34 -5.57
CA ARG A 164 5.09 -4.09 -5.03
C ARG A 164 5.74 -3.23 -6.11
N PRO A 165 5.33 -1.97 -6.30
CA PRO A 165 6.05 -1.02 -7.12
C PRO A 165 7.41 -0.63 -6.52
N PRO A 166 8.47 -0.46 -7.33
CA PRO A 166 9.77 0.00 -6.85
C PRO A 166 9.68 1.28 -6.03
N GLY A 167 10.30 1.30 -4.85
CA GLY A 167 10.26 2.44 -3.95
C GLY A 167 8.89 2.76 -3.35
N ASN A 168 7.92 1.83 -3.39
CA ASN A 168 6.53 2.06 -2.97
C ASN A 168 5.88 3.25 -3.70
N ARG A 169 6.28 3.52 -4.95
CA ARG A 169 5.59 4.50 -5.79
C ARG A 169 4.16 4.05 -6.05
N THR A 170 3.32 5.00 -6.44
CA THR A 170 2.00 4.68 -7.01
C THR A 170 2.17 3.84 -8.30
N PRO A 171 1.38 2.76 -8.48
CA PRO A 171 1.31 2.04 -9.73
C PRO A 171 0.92 2.95 -10.91
N SER A 172 1.49 2.69 -12.08
CA SER A 172 1.15 3.45 -13.29
C SER A 172 -0.25 3.03 -13.81
N PRO A 173 -0.92 3.88 -14.61
CA PRO A 173 -2.18 3.50 -15.25
C PRO A 173 -2.09 2.21 -16.06
N ASP A 174 -0.97 1.99 -16.77
CA ASP A 174 -0.75 0.78 -17.56
C ASP A 174 -0.60 -0.46 -16.67
N GLU A 175 0.08 -0.36 -15.52
CA GLU A 175 0.21 -1.44 -14.55
C GLU A 175 -1.15 -1.79 -13.92
N ILE A 176 -1.98 -0.78 -13.64
CA ILE A 176 -3.34 -0.96 -13.12
C ILE A 176 -4.22 -1.64 -14.17
N ALA A 177 -4.21 -1.15 -15.41
CA ALA A 177 -5.00 -1.70 -16.50
C ALA A 177 -4.64 -3.16 -16.77
N LEU A 178 -3.35 -3.51 -16.70
CA LEU A 178 -2.88 -4.88 -16.85
C LEU A 178 -3.42 -5.81 -15.75
N CYS A 179 -3.51 -5.33 -14.51
CA CYS A 179 -3.96 -6.12 -13.37
C CYS A 179 -5.50 -6.13 -13.19
N GLN A 180 -6.20 -5.21 -13.86
CA GLN A 180 -7.65 -5.03 -13.71
C GLN A 180 -8.46 -6.31 -14.02
N PRO A 181 -8.15 -7.10 -15.07
CA PRO A 181 -8.87 -8.35 -15.32
C PRO A 181 -8.69 -9.39 -14.21
N PHE A 182 -7.50 -9.47 -13.60
CA PHE A 182 -7.24 -10.39 -12.49
C PHE A 182 -8.08 -10.03 -11.27
N ILE A 183 -8.12 -8.77 -10.85
CA ILE A 183 -8.90 -8.38 -9.67
C ILE A 183 -10.41 -8.49 -9.93
N ALA A 184 -10.88 -8.21 -11.15
CA ALA A 184 -12.28 -8.43 -11.52
C ALA A 184 -12.66 -9.91 -11.39
N ARG A 185 -11.82 -10.80 -11.92
CA ARG A 185 -12.00 -12.26 -11.76
C ARG A 185 -11.91 -12.69 -10.30
N HIS A 186 -10.97 -12.11 -9.54
CA HIS A 186 -10.78 -12.40 -8.12
C HIS A 186 -12.05 -12.11 -7.33
N ILE A 187 -12.66 -10.94 -7.55
CA ILE A 187 -13.95 -10.56 -6.94
C ILE A 187 -15.04 -11.56 -7.34
N ALA A 188 -15.12 -11.92 -8.62
CA ALA A 188 -16.13 -12.86 -9.11
C ALA A 188 -15.99 -14.26 -8.51
N LEU A 189 -14.77 -14.73 -8.25
CA LEU A 189 -14.49 -16.02 -7.62
C LEU A 189 -14.66 -15.98 -6.10
N ALA A 190 -14.26 -14.88 -5.45
CA ALA A 190 -14.40 -14.70 -4.01
C ALA A 190 -15.86 -14.52 -3.57
N LYS A 191 -16.74 -14.04 -4.47
CA LYS A 191 -18.18 -13.85 -4.26
C LYS A 191 -18.52 -13.11 -2.95
N PRO A 192 -17.95 -11.93 -2.69
CA PRO A 192 -18.28 -11.17 -1.50
C PRO A 192 -19.69 -10.57 -1.59
N ASP A 193 -20.35 -10.43 -0.44
CA ASP A 193 -21.62 -9.70 -0.32
C ASP A 193 -21.39 -8.18 -0.40
N MET A 194 -20.22 -7.71 0.05
CA MET A 194 -19.84 -6.30 0.08
C MET A 194 -18.35 -6.08 -0.20
N LEU A 195 -18.04 -4.96 -0.84
CA LEU A 195 -16.67 -4.50 -1.05
C LEU A 195 -16.31 -3.35 -0.11
N LEU A 196 -15.13 -3.40 0.50
CA LEU A 196 -14.52 -2.29 1.23
C LEU A 196 -13.32 -1.79 0.44
N LEU A 197 -13.46 -0.64 -0.23
CA LEU A 197 -12.46 -0.12 -1.15
C LEU A 197 -11.59 0.92 -0.46
N VAL A 198 -10.31 0.60 -0.26
CA VAL A 198 -9.41 1.39 0.58
C VAL A 198 -8.46 2.20 -0.28
N GLY A 199 -8.57 3.54 -0.19
CA GLY A 199 -7.72 4.47 -0.91
C GLY A 199 -8.23 4.88 -2.29
N ASN A 200 -7.48 5.74 -2.98
CA ASN A 200 -7.97 6.38 -4.20
C ASN A 200 -7.96 5.42 -5.40
N ILE A 201 -6.90 4.63 -5.56
CA ILE A 201 -6.72 3.78 -6.75
C ILE A 201 -7.74 2.65 -6.81
N SER A 202 -7.98 1.95 -5.69
CA SER A 202 -9.00 0.89 -5.62
C SER A 202 -10.38 1.42 -5.99
N ASN A 203 -10.76 2.57 -5.44
CA ASN A 203 -12.05 3.21 -5.73
C ASN A 203 -12.17 3.65 -7.19
N LYS A 204 -11.18 4.38 -7.72
CA LYS A 204 -11.21 4.85 -9.11
C LYS A 204 -11.27 3.70 -10.11
N THR A 205 -10.48 2.65 -9.87
CA THR A 205 -10.38 1.49 -10.77
C THR A 205 -11.67 0.69 -10.77
N LEU A 206 -12.19 0.33 -9.59
CA LEU A 206 -13.34 -0.57 -9.50
C LEU A 206 -14.68 0.14 -9.70
N LEU A 207 -14.80 1.42 -9.35
CA LEU A 207 -16.03 2.19 -9.52
C LEU A 207 -16.06 2.98 -10.83
N ALA A 208 -15.02 2.86 -11.66
CA ALA A 208 -14.88 3.58 -12.93
C ALA A 208 -15.19 5.08 -12.79
N THR A 209 -14.60 5.73 -11.79
CA THR A 209 -14.86 7.15 -11.47
C THR A 209 -13.57 7.94 -11.33
N ASP A 210 -13.63 9.23 -11.71
CA ASP A 210 -12.54 10.19 -11.47
C ASP A 210 -12.64 10.91 -10.12
N THR A 211 -13.75 10.68 -9.39
CA THR A 211 -14.01 11.32 -8.10
C THR A 211 -12.93 10.97 -7.09
N GLY A 212 -12.33 12.00 -6.46
CA GLY A 212 -11.32 11.80 -5.43
C GLY A 212 -11.90 11.17 -4.16
N ILE A 213 -11.11 10.32 -3.50
CA ILE A 213 -11.51 9.58 -2.30
C ILE A 213 -12.10 10.44 -1.17
N THR A 214 -11.63 11.68 -0.99
CA THR A 214 -12.12 12.58 0.06
C THR A 214 -13.59 12.96 -0.11
N LYS A 215 -14.08 13.05 -1.35
CA LYS A 215 -15.50 13.29 -1.65
C LYS A 215 -16.32 12.00 -1.63
N LEU A 216 -15.68 10.88 -1.97
CA LEU A 216 -16.33 9.60 -2.20
C LEU A 216 -16.52 8.77 -0.90
N ARG A 217 -15.64 8.94 0.08
CA ARG A 217 -15.64 8.17 1.34
C ARG A 217 -17.00 8.23 2.05
N GLY A 218 -17.41 7.10 2.62
CA GLY A 218 -18.67 6.98 3.37
C GLY A 218 -19.95 6.94 2.56
N GLN A 219 -19.88 7.21 1.26
CA GLN A 219 -21.03 7.11 0.36
C GLN A 219 -21.06 5.72 -0.27
N TRP A 220 -22.11 4.95 0.01
CA TRP A 220 -22.29 3.64 -0.61
C TRP A 220 -22.38 3.75 -2.12
N GLN A 221 -21.54 2.98 -2.81
CA GLN A 221 -21.49 2.85 -4.26
C GLN A 221 -21.91 1.44 -4.68
N ARG A 222 -21.94 1.20 -5.99
CA ARG A 222 -22.09 -0.14 -6.56
C ARG A 222 -20.92 -0.44 -7.47
N TYR A 223 -20.31 -1.59 -7.25
CA TYR A 223 -19.40 -2.22 -8.20
C TYR A 223 -20.23 -3.01 -9.21
N GLU A 224 -20.05 -2.72 -10.50
CA GLU A 224 -20.78 -3.35 -11.60
C GLU A 224 -19.75 -3.95 -12.57
N ALA A 225 -19.64 -5.28 -12.62
CA ALA A 225 -18.76 -5.98 -13.55
C ALA A 225 -19.21 -7.43 -13.74
N ASP A 226 -19.08 -7.99 -14.95
CA ASP A 226 -19.42 -9.39 -15.25
C ASP A 226 -20.83 -9.83 -14.79
N GLY A 227 -21.79 -8.90 -14.84
CA GLY A 227 -23.17 -9.12 -14.36
C GLY A 227 -23.33 -9.17 -12.83
N LEU A 228 -22.24 -8.96 -12.08
CA LEU A 228 -22.25 -8.79 -10.63
C LEU A 228 -22.54 -7.33 -10.29
N SER A 229 -23.35 -7.14 -9.27
CA SER A 229 -23.70 -5.84 -8.72
C SER A 229 -23.55 -5.88 -7.22
N ILE A 230 -22.41 -5.40 -6.72
CA ILE A 230 -21.98 -5.56 -5.32
C ILE A 230 -21.93 -4.19 -4.65
N PRO A 231 -22.55 -3.99 -3.47
CA PRO A 231 -22.41 -2.75 -2.73
C PRO A 231 -20.95 -2.53 -2.30
N ALA A 232 -20.43 -1.35 -2.56
CA ALA A 232 -19.06 -0.97 -2.22
C ALA A 232 -19.05 0.23 -1.27
N LEU A 233 -18.23 0.15 -0.22
CA LEU A 233 -17.96 1.27 0.67
C LEU A 233 -16.54 1.82 0.43
N PRO A 234 -16.42 3.04 -0.08
CA PRO A 234 -15.17 3.78 -0.17
C PRO A 234 -14.66 4.19 1.22
N LEU A 235 -13.40 3.90 1.52
CA LEU A 235 -12.70 4.22 2.76
C LEU A 235 -11.36 4.92 2.50
N LEU A 236 -10.98 5.87 3.35
CA LEU A 236 -9.64 6.47 3.31
C LEU A 236 -8.56 5.41 3.61
N HIS A 237 -7.42 5.53 2.93
CA HIS A 237 -6.31 4.61 3.14
C HIS A 237 -5.71 4.78 4.57
N PRO A 238 -5.43 3.70 5.32
CA PRO A 238 -4.88 3.78 6.68
C PRO A 238 -3.61 4.64 6.77
N ALA A 239 -2.71 4.54 5.80
CA ALA A 239 -1.51 5.39 5.73
C ALA A 239 -1.82 6.90 5.59
N TYR A 240 -2.94 7.27 4.97
CA TYR A 240 -3.41 8.66 4.95
C TYR A 240 -3.89 9.10 6.33
N VAL A 241 -4.68 8.26 6.99
CA VAL A 241 -5.22 8.53 8.34
C VAL A 241 -4.12 8.63 9.38
N LEU A 242 -3.08 7.80 9.30
CA LEU A 242 -1.92 7.88 10.19
C LEU A 242 -1.18 9.21 10.06
N ARG A 243 -1.11 9.78 8.84
CA ARG A 243 -0.49 11.10 8.59
C ARG A 243 -1.43 12.27 8.88
N ARG A 244 -2.74 12.02 8.93
CA ARG A 244 -3.82 13.00 9.13
C ARG A 244 -4.77 12.52 10.22
N PRO A 245 -4.35 12.48 11.50
CA PRO A 245 -5.16 11.90 12.58
C PRO A 245 -6.54 12.56 12.76
N GLU A 246 -6.71 13.80 12.31
CA GLU A 246 -7.99 14.51 12.29
C GLU A 246 -9.07 13.78 11.47
N THR A 247 -8.67 12.95 10.50
CA THR A 247 -9.58 12.18 9.65
C THR A 247 -10.09 10.88 10.29
N LYS A 248 -9.63 10.54 11.50
CA LYS A 248 -10.08 9.35 12.24
C LYS A 248 -11.59 9.37 12.50
N ALA A 249 -12.17 10.54 12.76
CA ALA A 249 -13.61 10.67 12.99
C ALA A 249 -14.42 10.31 11.73
N ASP A 250 -13.97 10.75 10.56
CA ASP A 250 -14.61 10.45 9.28
C ASP A 250 -14.60 8.96 8.97
N VAL A 251 -13.45 8.30 9.19
CA VAL A 251 -13.27 6.86 8.99
C VAL A 251 -14.09 6.06 9.99
N TRP A 252 -14.17 6.50 11.24
CA TRP A 252 -15.02 5.86 12.23
C TRP A 252 -16.51 5.90 11.85
N ALA A 253 -16.97 7.02 11.28
CA ALA A 253 -18.34 7.13 10.77
C ALA A 253 -18.60 6.15 9.60
N ASP A 254 -17.61 5.94 8.72
CA ASP A 254 -17.69 4.96 7.62
C ASP A 254 -17.81 3.53 8.16
N LEU A 255 -16.97 3.18 9.12
CA LEU A 255 -16.99 1.86 9.77
C LEU A 255 -18.30 1.61 10.52
N CYS A 256 -18.85 2.63 11.17
CA CYS A 256 -20.18 2.55 11.76
C CYS A 256 -21.27 2.29 10.69
N SER A 257 -21.17 2.91 9.51
CA SER A 257 -22.07 2.67 8.38
C SER A 257 -21.97 1.22 7.88
N LEU A 258 -20.75 0.70 7.74
CA LEU A 258 -20.49 -0.70 7.40
C LEU A 258 -21.13 -1.65 8.41
N LYS A 259 -20.88 -1.43 9.70
CA LYS A 259 -21.44 -2.26 10.79
C LYS A 259 -22.97 -2.31 10.75
N LYS A 260 -23.63 -1.16 10.55
CA LYS A 260 -25.09 -1.08 10.43
C LYS A 260 -25.61 -1.91 9.25
N ARG A 261 -24.90 -1.90 8.13
CA ARG A 261 -25.30 -2.67 6.94
C ARG A 261 -25.13 -4.18 7.12
N LEU A 262 -24.14 -4.61 7.88
CA LEU A 262 -23.92 -6.04 8.19
C LEU A 262 -24.94 -6.62 9.17
N ALA A 263 -25.59 -5.76 9.97
CA ALA A 263 -26.61 -6.17 10.94
C ALA A 263 -28.01 -6.33 10.32
N ASN A 264 -28.21 -5.88 9.08
CA ASN A 264 -29.47 -5.96 8.34
C ASN A 264 -29.43 -7.12 7.33
#